data_AF-A0A7S0IQK3-F1
#
_entry.id   AF-A0A7S0IQK3-F1
#
_cell.length_a   1.000
_cell.length_b   1.000
_cell.length_c   1.000
_cell.angle_alpha   90.00
_cell.angle_beta   90.00
_cell.angle_gamma   90.00
#
_symmetry.space_group_name_H-M   'P 1'
#
loop_
_entity.id
_entity.type
_entity.pdbx_description
1 polymer ?
#
loop_
_entity_poly.entity_id
_entity_poly.type
_entity_poly.pdbx_seq_one_letter_code
_entity_poly.pdbx_strand_id
1 'polypeptide(L)'
;PLVLVHEADPQKGGLPLEDIRADCPIDLADFVFSQQQSITWQRVAAYQQLTLKLIAEHVVQAHLMSAVHPLEAVGRGCMLCFKGEVTCADLTFARQVTLLVSAHNPG
;
A
#
# COMPACT_ATOMS: atom_id res chain seq x y z
N PRO A 1 -5.81 -3.31 13.15
CA PRO A 1 -5.37 -2.20 12.29
C PRO A 1 -6.57 -1.65 11.53
N LEU A 2 -6.69 -0.33 11.39
CA LEU A 2 -7.66 0.32 10.51
C LEU A 2 -6.97 0.61 9.16
N VAL A 3 -7.71 0.51 8.06
CA VAL A 3 -7.26 0.93 6.72
C VAL A 3 -8.40 1.69 6.06
N LEU A 4 -8.17 2.96 5.72
CA LEU A 4 -9.14 3.76 4.99
C LEU A 4 -9.08 3.44 3.49
N VAL A 5 -10.15 2.86 2.96
CA VAL A 5 -10.30 2.53 1.53
C VAL A 5 -11.41 3.41 0.94
N HIS A 6 -11.12 4.07 -0.18
CA HIS A 6 -11.98 5.10 -0.76
C HIS A 6 -12.46 4.73 -2.17
N GLU A 7 -13.78 4.64 -2.36
CA GLU A 7 -14.40 4.57 -3.68
C GLU A 7 -14.46 5.98 -4.28
N ALA A 8 -13.70 6.22 -5.34
CA ALA A 8 -13.63 7.53 -5.99
C ALA A 8 -14.66 7.69 -7.13
N ASP A 9 -15.29 6.61 -7.60
CA ASP A 9 -16.29 6.68 -8.68
C ASP A 9 -17.70 6.99 -8.15
N PRO A 10 -18.26 8.19 -8.43
CA PRO A 10 -19.60 8.56 -7.98
C PRO A 10 -20.70 7.65 -8.53
N GLN A 11 -20.50 7.05 -9.71
CA GLN A 11 -21.46 6.12 -10.31
C GLN A 11 -21.53 4.77 -9.57
N LYS A 12 -20.56 4.52 -8.68
CA LYS A 12 -20.47 3.31 -7.84
C LYS A 12 -20.70 3.60 -6.36
N GLY A 13 -21.19 4.79 -6.04
CA GLY A 13 -21.46 5.23 -4.66
C GLY A 13 -20.26 5.89 -3.99
N GLY A 14 -19.25 6.30 -4.76
CA GLY A 14 -18.15 7.13 -4.26
C GLY A 14 -18.59 8.54 -3.91
N LEU A 15 -17.98 9.10 -2.88
CA LEU A 15 -18.18 10.48 -2.44
C LEU A 15 -16.82 11.13 -2.16
N PRO A 16 -16.70 12.47 -2.27
CA PRO A 16 -15.53 13.18 -1.78
C PRO A 16 -15.18 12.81 -0.33
N LEU A 17 -13.90 12.65 -0.01
CA LEU A 17 -13.46 12.29 1.35
C LEU A 17 -13.88 13.31 2.40
N GLU A 18 -14.00 14.58 2.01
CA GLU A 18 -14.49 15.66 2.87
C GLU A 18 -15.96 15.47 3.28
N ASP A 19 -16.82 15.03 2.35
CA ASP A 19 -18.23 14.72 2.63
C ASP A 19 -18.34 13.49 3.54
N ILE A 20 -17.56 12.44 3.26
CA ILE A 20 -17.52 11.22 4.10
C ILE A 20 -17.00 11.57 5.50
N ARG A 21 -16.03 12.49 5.62
CA ARG A 21 -15.53 12.94 6.91
C ARG A 21 -16.56 13.74 7.68
N ALA A 22 -17.38 14.57 7.00
CA ALA A 22 -18.44 15.34 7.63
C ALA A 22 -19.54 14.45 8.25
N ASP A 23 -19.79 13.28 7.65
CA ASP A 23 -20.73 12.28 8.16
C ASP A 23 -20.14 11.39 9.28
N CYS A 24 -18.83 11.49 9.54
CA CYS A 24 -18.16 10.70 10.57
C CYS A 24 -18.35 11.34 11.96
N PRO A 25 -18.65 10.56 13.02
CA PRO A 25 -18.68 11.08 14.39
C PRO A 25 -17.39 11.80 14.76
N ILE A 26 -17.51 12.99 15.37
CA ILE A 26 -16.36 13.88 15.59
C ILE A 26 -15.24 13.23 16.42
N ASP A 27 -15.61 12.37 17.38
CA ASP A 27 -14.67 11.64 18.23
C ASP A 27 -13.83 10.59 17.46
N LEU A 28 -14.28 10.19 16.28
CA LEU A 28 -13.64 9.18 15.43
C LEU A 28 -13.01 9.79 14.17
N ALA A 29 -13.46 10.96 13.72
CA ALA A 29 -13.05 11.56 12.46
C ALA A 29 -11.52 11.73 12.39
N ASP A 30 -10.88 12.22 13.45
CA ASP A 30 -9.43 12.38 13.46
C ASP A 30 -8.70 11.03 13.45
N PHE A 31 -9.17 10.04 14.22
CA PHE A 31 -8.57 8.70 14.21
C PHE A 31 -8.64 8.04 12.82
N VAL A 32 -9.76 8.20 12.10
CA VAL A 32 -9.99 7.58 10.79
C VAL A 32 -9.25 8.32 9.68
N PHE A 33 -9.34 9.66 9.63
CA PHE A 33 -8.92 10.45 8.46
C PHE A 33 -7.58 11.18 8.63
N SER A 34 -7.09 11.42 9.84
CA SER A 34 -5.83 12.16 10.04
C SER A 34 -4.59 11.26 10.14
N GLN A 35 -4.76 10.03 10.62
CA GLN A 35 -3.63 9.13 10.90
C GLN A 35 -3.23 8.25 9.71
N GLN A 36 -4.02 8.24 8.64
CA GLN A 36 -3.85 7.28 7.55
C GLN A 36 -4.13 7.95 6.20
N GLN A 37 -3.28 7.65 5.21
CA GLN A 37 -3.58 8.00 3.82
C GLN A 37 -4.61 7.00 3.27
N SER A 38 -5.66 7.50 2.63
CA SER A 38 -6.68 6.65 2.01
C SER A 38 -6.10 5.89 0.80
N ILE A 39 -6.47 4.62 0.67
CA ILE A 39 -6.18 3.80 -0.52
C ILE A 39 -7.39 3.89 -1.47
N THR A 40 -7.19 4.35 -2.70
CA THR A 40 -8.26 4.34 -3.70
C THR A 40 -8.65 2.91 -4.09
N TRP A 41 -9.94 2.61 -4.06
CA TRP A 41 -10.51 1.37 -4.54
C TRP A 41 -10.59 1.39 -6.07
N GLN A 42 -9.82 0.52 -6.72
CA GLN A 42 -9.83 0.40 -8.18
C GLN A 42 -10.85 -0.64 -8.64
N ARG A 43 -11.86 -0.21 -9.39
CA ARG A 43 -12.90 -1.10 -9.98
C ARG A 43 -12.43 -1.88 -11.20
N VAL A 44 -11.39 -1.40 -11.86
CA VAL A 44 -10.78 -2.10 -12.99
C VAL A 44 -10.03 -3.30 -12.45
N ALA A 45 -10.41 -4.51 -12.86
CA ALA A 45 -9.87 -5.77 -12.32
C ALA A 45 -8.33 -5.82 -12.35
N ALA A 46 -7.70 -5.29 -13.40
CA ALA A 46 -6.25 -5.23 -13.52
C ALA A 46 -5.57 -4.37 -12.44
N TYR A 47 -6.24 -3.34 -11.94
CA TYR A 47 -5.72 -2.45 -10.89
C TYR A 47 -6.27 -2.80 -9.50
N GLN A 48 -7.30 -3.63 -9.42
CA GLN A 48 -7.85 -4.08 -8.14
C GLN A 48 -6.83 -4.89 -7.34
N GLN A 49 -5.98 -5.68 -8.01
CA GLN A 49 -4.88 -6.40 -7.35
C GLN A 49 -3.88 -5.44 -6.69
N LEU A 50 -3.60 -4.29 -7.33
CA LEU A 50 -2.75 -3.26 -6.73
C LEU A 50 -3.38 -2.69 -5.45
N THR A 51 -4.67 -2.34 -5.48
CA THR A 51 -5.40 -1.89 -4.27
C THR A 51 -5.33 -2.95 -3.17
N LEU A 52 -5.57 -4.23 -3.49
CA LEU A 52 -5.53 -5.32 -2.51
C LEU A 52 -4.12 -5.50 -1.92
N LYS A 53 -3.08 -5.36 -2.74
CA LYS A 53 -1.68 -5.38 -2.28
C LYS A 53 -1.41 -4.26 -1.29
N LEU A 54 -1.79 -3.02 -1.61
CA LEU A 54 -1.60 -1.87 -0.71
C LEU A 54 -2.34 -2.05 0.63
N ILE A 55 -3.56 -2.60 0.60
CA ILE A 55 -4.31 -2.93 1.82
C ILE A 55 -3.55 -3.97 2.64
N ALA A 56 -3.09 -5.04 2.01
CA ALA A 56 -2.34 -6.10 2.68
C ALA A 56 -1.01 -5.59 3.27
N GLU A 57 -0.27 -4.76 2.54
CA GLU A 57 0.96 -4.11 3.01
C GLU A 57 0.69 -3.27 4.27
N HIS A 58 -0.38 -2.48 4.27
CA HIS A 58 -0.75 -1.67 5.43
C HIS A 58 -1.10 -2.54 6.65
N VAL A 59 -1.87 -3.62 6.45
CA VAL A 59 -2.24 -4.56 7.52
C VAL A 59 -1.00 -5.25 8.09
N VAL A 60 -0.12 -5.78 7.23
CA VAL A 60 1.09 -6.48 7.66
C VAL A 60 2.03 -5.51 8.37
N GLN A 61 2.24 -4.31 7.82
CA GLN A 61 3.08 -3.30 8.45
C GLN A 61 2.56 -2.94 9.84
N ALA A 62 1.27 -2.68 10.00
CA ALA A 62 0.71 -2.37 11.31
C ALA A 62 0.90 -3.52 12.33
N HIS A 63 0.78 -4.78 11.91
CA HIS A 63 1.07 -5.93 12.77
C HIS A 63 2.56 -6.02 13.14
N LEU A 64 3.47 -5.85 12.17
CA LEU A 64 4.91 -5.86 12.41
C LEU A 64 5.32 -4.74 13.38
N MET A 65 4.79 -3.53 13.20
CA MET A 65 5.07 -2.40 14.11
C MET A 65 4.54 -2.64 15.53
N SER A 66 3.48 -3.42 15.69
CA SER A 66 2.97 -3.80 17.02
C SER A 66 3.81 -4.88 17.72
N ALA A 67 4.57 -5.67 16.95
CA ALA A 67 5.37 -6.80 17.45
C ALA A 67 6.86 -6.46 17.67
N VAL A 68 7.34 -5.37 17.07
CA VAL A 68 8.76 -4.98 17.05
C VAL A 68 9.01 -3.84 18.05
N HIS A 69 10.14 -3.90 18.78
CA HIS A 69 10.54 -2.83 19.71
C HIS A 69 10.72 -1.51 18.93
N PRO A 70 10.29 -0.33 19.45
CA PRO A 70 10.20 0.93 18.69
C PRO A 70 11.45 1.40 17.93
N LEU A 71 12.63 0.89 18.31
CA LEU A 71 13.92 1.25 17.73
C LEU A 71 14.26 0.48 16.43
N GLU A 72 13.61 -0.66 16.17
CA GLU A 72 13.85 -1.48 14.96
C GLU A 72 12.79 -1.28 13.86
N ALA A 73 11.73 -0.55 14.19
CA ALA A 73 10.56 -0.26 13.35
C ALA A 73 10.83 0.82 12.29
N VAL A 74 11.83 1.69 12.51
CA VAL A 74 12.06 2.85 11.64
C VAL A 74 12.72 2.42 10.33
N GLY A 75 11.98 2.51 9.24
CA GLY A 75 12.52 2.45 7.88
C GLY A 75 12.29 1.15 7.09
N ARG A 76 11.63 0.14 7.67
CA ARG A 76 11.19 -1.03 6.88
C ARG A 76 9.75 -0.83 6.40
N GLY A 77 9.60 -0.35 5.17
CA GLY A 77 8.34 -0.53 4.45
C GLY A 77 8.08 -2.03 4.27
N CYS A 78 6.84 -2.46 4.48
CA CYS A 78 6.43 -3.81 4.10
C CYS A 78 6.09 -3.80 2.61
N MET A 79 7.02 -4.28 1.77
CA MET A 79 6.75 -4.46 0.34
C MET A 79 6.30 -5.90 0.11
N LEU A 80 5.05 -6.07 -0.32
CA LEU A 80 4.56 -7.35 -0.82
C LEU A 80 4.85 -7.42 -2.33
N CYS A 81 4.86 -8.61 -2.90
CA CYS A 81 4.97 -8.79 -4.34
C CYS A 81 4.03 -9.89 -4.82
N PHE A 82 3.45 -9.71 -6.00
CA PHE A 82 2.79 -10.79 -6.70
C PHE A 82 3.81 -11.64 -7.44
N LYS A 83 3.49 -12.93 -7.60
CA LYS A 83 4.27 -13.80 -8.46
C LYS A 83 4.23 -13.26 -9.90
N GLY A 84 5.38 -12.94 -10.47
CA GLY A 84 5.49 -12.38 -11.82
C GLY A 84 5.29 -10.85 -11.88
N GLU A 85 5.16 -10.17 -10.73
CA GLU A 85 5.19 -8.71 -10.70
C GLU A 85 6.56 -8.19 -11.10
N VAL A 86 6.60 -7.26 -12.05
CA VAL A 86 7.84 -6.61 -12.49
C VAL A 86 7.98 -5.29 -11.77
N THR A 87 9.04 -5.16 -10.96
CA THR A 87 9.40 -3.90 -10.32
C THR A 87 10.60 -3.30 -11.05
N CYS A 88 10.46 -2.07 -11.53
CA CYS A 88 11.58 -1.29 -12.03
C CYS A 88 12.09 -0.39 -10.91
N ALA A 89 13.36 -0.54 -10.57
CA ALA A 89 14.05 0.33 -9.62
C ALA A 89 15.41 0.71 -10.17
N ASP A 90 15.83 1.95 -9.96
CA ASP A 90 17.19 2.36 -10.23
C ASP A 90 18.11 1.69 -9.23
N LEU A 91 18.89 0.72 -9.71
CA LEU A 91 19.84 -0.01 -8.89
C LEU A 91 21.18 0.74 -8.88
N THR A 92 21.48 1.39 -7.75
CA THR A 92 22.83 1.85 -7.44
C THR A 92 23.60 0.78 -6.70
N PHE A 93 24.78 0.42 -7.21
CA PHE A 93 25.67 -0.51 -6.54
C PHE A 93 26.86 0.24 -5.93
N ALA A 94 27.12 0.00 -4.65
CA ALA A 94 28.25 0.63 -3.94
C ALA A 94 29.62 0.18 -4.47
N ARG A 95 29.65 -0.90 -5.25
CA ARG A 95 30.84 -1.48 -5.86
C ARG A 95 30.49 -2.00 -7.26
N GLN A 96 31.50 -2.25 -8.08
CA GLN A 96 31.30 -2.89 -9.38
C GLN A 96 30.64 -4.27 -9.20
N VAL A 97 29.63 -4.55 -10.02
CA VAL A 97 28.88 -5.82 -10.00
C VAL A 97 28.80 -6.34 -11.42
N THR A 98 28.93 -7.66 -11.58
CA THR A 98 28.71 -8.35 -12.85
C THR A 98 27.34 -9.01 -12.82
N LEU A 99 26.44 -8.60 -13.70
CA LEU A 99 25.15 -9.26 -13.90
C LEU A 99 25.34 -10.44 -14.87
N LEU A 100 25.07 -11.66 -14.40
CA LEU A 100 25.05 -12.85 -15.25
C LEU A 100 23.61 -13.18 -15.61
N VAL A 101 23.32 -13.25 -16.90
CA VAL A 101 21.99 -13.60 -17.43
C VAL A 101 22.10 -14.88 -18.25
N SER A 102 21.07 -15.74 -18.17
CA SER A 102 20.99 -16.97 -18.96
C SER A 102 19.99 -16.80 -20.09
N ALA A 103 20.37 -17.22 -21.30
CA ALA A 103 19.45 -17.27 -22.45
C ALA A 103 18.27 -18.24 -22.24
N HIS A 104 18.34 -19.12 -21.23
CA HIS A 104 17.28 -20.09 -20.91
C HIS A 104 16.26 -19.59 -19.87
N ASN A 105 16.42 -18.36 -19.36
CA ASN A 105 15.40 -17.70 -18.55
C ASN A 105 14.78 -16.57 -19.37
N PRO A 106 13.71 -16.82 -20.13
CA PRO A 106 13.10 -15.81 -21.00
C PRO A 106 12.40 -14.66 -20.25
N GLY A 107 12.35 -14.73 -18.91
CA GLY A 107 11.51 -13.86 -18.08
C GLY A 107 10.18 -14.51 -17.79
#